data_AF-A0A2G9SDL7-F1
#
_entry.id   AF-A0A2G9SDL7-F1
#
_cell.length_a   1.000
_cell.length_b   1.000
_cell.length_c   1.000
_cell.angle_alpha   90.00
_cell.angle_beta   90.00
_cell.angle_gamma   90.00
#
_symmetry.space_group_name_H-M   'P 1'
#
loop_
_entity.id
_entity.type
_entity.pdbx_description
1 polymer ?
#
loop_
_entity_poly.entity_id
_entity_poly.type
_entity_poly.pdbx_seq_one_letter_code
_entity_poly.pdbx_strand_id
1 'polypeptide(L)'
;AICLLFCLHCSFVQDSLVEVEDKYKKAMVSNAQLDNEKSNLVYQVDTLKDVIEEMEEQMVEYHRENEDKTKDLERQKHACGILQHKLDELKEGIRQRDELIEAKSSDPTIKKRCPHALERQKEYFDCIRNERDELRDELADVKGKMKIGERHGLVIIPDGTPNGDINHEPMVGAITVVTQEAAQVLESAGEGPLDVRLRKLAEERDELVSQIRKLKLQLDEERQKNSRNDTSVTDSGGLENGSDLQLIEMQRDANRQISEFKFKLSKAEQDITTLEQNVLRLEGQAARYKTAAENAEKVEDELKAEKRKLQRELRTALDKMEEMEMTNSHLVKRLEKMKANRTALLSQQ
;
A
#
# COMPACT_ATOMS: atom_id res chain seq x y z
N ALA A 1 25.84 114.17 -9.88
CA ALA A 1 26.03 113.18 -8.79
C ALA A 1 24.72 112.48 -8.42
N ILE A 2 23.67 113.19 -8.01
CA ILE A 2 22.39 112.59 -7.56
C ILE A 2 21.70 111.74 -8.66
N CYS A 3 21.58 112.24 -9.89
CA CYS A 3 20.97 111.46 -10.98
C CYS A 3 21.75 110.18 -11.31
N LEU A 4 23.09 110.20 -11.23
CA LEU A 4 23.93 109.01 -11.43
C LEU A 4 23.69 107.99 -10.32
N LEU A 5 23.58 108.44 -9.06
CA LEU A 5 23.25 107.57 -7.93
C LEU A 5 21.85 106.93 -8.09
N PHE A 6 20.88 107.71 -8.56
CA PHE A 6 19.52 107.22 -8.79
C PHE A 6 19.47 106.20 -9.93
N CYS A 7 20.19 106.44 -11.04
CA CYS A 7 20.33 105.47 -12.13
C CYS A 7 21.01 104.17 -11.66
N LEU A 8 22.09 104.26 -10.90
CA LEU A 8 22.79 103.09 -10.34
C LEU A 8 21.89 102.29 -9.39
N HIS A 9 21.14 102.96 -8.53
CA HIS A 9 20.21 102.29 -7.62
C HIS A 9 19.04 101.63 -8.37
N CYS A 10 18.49 102.31 -9.39
CA CYS A 10 17.44 101.76 -10.25
C CYS A 10 17.94 100.51 -10.99
N SER A 11 19.15 100.55 -11.57
CA SER A 11 19.77 99.39 -12.22
C SER A 11 19.96 98.22 -11.26
N PHE A 12 20.46 98.48 -10.04
CA PHE A 12 20.65 97.44 -9.03
C PHE A 12 19.34 96.78 -8.60
N VAL A 13 18.28 97.57 -8.42
CA VAL A 13 16.95 97.04 -8.07
C VAL A 13 16.38 96.22 -9.23
N GLN A 14 16.61 96.64 -10.47
CA GLN A 14 16.16 95.91 -11.66
C GLN A 14 16.89 94.56 -11.80
N ASP A 15 18.21 94.54 -11.59
CA ASP A 15 19.00 93.30 -11.60
C ASP A 15 18.58 92.35 -10.46
N SER A 16 18.34 92.88 -9.27
CA SER A 16 17.84 92.11 -8.12
C SER A 16 16.44 91.55 -8.36
N LEU A 17 15.57 92.28 -9.07
CA LEU A 17 14.24 91.82 -9.41
C LEU A 17 14.30 90.64 -10.38
N VAL A 18 15.13 90.74 -11.42
CA VAL A 18 15.34 89.65 -12.40
C VAL A 18 15.90 88.40 -11.70
N GLU A 19 16.85 88.56 -10.79
CA GLU A 19 17.42 87.42 -10.03
C GLU A 19 16.35 86.70 -9.18
N VAL A 20 15.45 87.45 -8.54
CA VAL A 20 14.35 86.88 -7.75
C VAL A 20 13.32 86.20 -8.66
N GLU A 21 12.98 86.81 -9.80
CA GLU A 21 12.07 86.21 -10.79
C GLU A 21 12.60 84.87 -11.32
N ASP A 22 13.90 84.77 -11.61
CA ASP A 22 14.50 83.53 -12.08
C ASP A 22 14.54 82.45 -11.00
N LYS A 23 14.80 82.82 -9.74
CA LYS A 23 14.70 81.90 -8.59
C LYS A 23 13.26 81.40 -8.42
N TYR A 24 12.28 82.28 -8.54
CA TYR A 24 10.86 81.92 -8.46
C TYR A 24 10.46 80.94 -9.58
N LYS A 25 10.86 81.21 -10.83
CA LYS A 25 10.61 80.29 -11.95
C LYS A 25 11.23 78.91 -11.72
N LYS A 26 12.47 78.85 -11.24
CA LYS A 26 13.14 77.57 -10.91
C LYS A 26 12.41 76.82 -9.80
N ALA A 27 11.98 77.53 -8.75
CA ALA A 27 11.21 76.94 -7.66
C ALA A 27 9.86 76.40 -8.15
N MET A 28 9.17 77.12 -9.05
CA MET A 28 7.91 76.67 -9.62
C MET A 28 8.07 75.40 -10.46
N VAL A 29 9.12 75.32 -11.29
CA VAL A 29 9.43 74.10 -12.07
C VAL A 29 9.75 72.93 -11.15
N SER A 30 10.56 73.16 -10.11
CA SER A 30 10.89 72.13 -9.12
C SER A 30 9.65 71.66 -8.36
N ASN A 31 8.75 72.57 -7.97
CA ASN A 31 7.52 72.21 -7.28
C ASN A 31 6.59 71.36 -8.15
N ALA A 32 6.47 71.70 -9.43
CA ALA A 32 5.70 70.89 -10.40
C ALA A 32 6.33 69.50 -10.62
N GLN A 33 7.65 69.38 -10.58
CA GLN A 33 8.33 68.07 -10.62
C GLN A 33 8.02 67.25 -9.37
N LEU A 34 8.12 67.86 -8.18
CA LEU A 34 7.80 67.21 -6.91
C LEU A 34 6.34 66.76 -6.83
N ASP A 35 5.40 67.54 -7.35
CA ASP A 35 3.98 67.14 -7.39
C ASP A 35 3.74 65.92 -8.28
N ASN A 36 4.46 65.80 -9.40
CA ASN A 36 4.40 64.62 -10.26
C ASN A 36 5.02 63.40 -9.57
N GLU A 37 6.20 63.56 -8.94
CA GLU A 37 6.85 62.49 -8.18
C GLU A 37 5.98 62.01 -7.02
N LYS A 38 5.38 62.94 -6.28
CA LYS A 38 4.41 62.64 -5.21
C LYS A 38 3.23 61.84 -5.75
N SER A 39 2.64 62.26 -6.88
CA SER A 39 1.52 61.54 -7.49
C SER A 39 1.91 60.12 -7.90
N ASN A 40 3.09 59.95 -8.51
CA ASN A 40 3.62 58.63 -8.88
C ASN A 40 3.84 57.73 -7.66
N LEU A 41 4.42 58.28 -6.58
CA LEU A 41 4.64 57.54 -5.34
C LEU A 41 3.32 57.13 -4.67
N VAL A 42 2.30 57.99 -4.70
CA VAL A 42 0.97 57.65 -4.19
C VAL A 42 0.39 56.45 -4.94
N TYR A 43 0.43 56.44 -6.28
CA TYR A 43 -0.04 55.30 -7.07
C TYR A 43 0.74 54.01 -6.77
N GLN A 44 2.07 54.11 -6.60
CA GLN A 44 2.90 52.96 -6.24
C GLN A 44 2.53 52.40 -4.86
N VAL A 45 2.34 53.29 -3.87
CA VAL A 45 1.91 52.88 -2.53
C VAL A 45 0.56 52.19 -2.57
N ASP A 46 -0.40 52.70 -3.32
CA ASP A 46 -1.73 52.08 -3.40
C ASP A 46 -1.68 50.72 -4.12
N THR A 47 -0.91 50.61 -5.21
CA THR A 47 -0.67 49.30 -5.87
C THR A 47 -0.01 48.29 -4.92
N LEU A 48 0.96 48.73 -4.11
CA LEU A 48 1.63 47.87 -3.15
C LEU A 48 0.71 47.45 -2.01
N LYS A 49 -0.24 48.29 -1.58
CA LYS A 49 -1.25 47.91 -0.59
C LYS A 49 -2.16 46.80 -1.14
N ASP A 50 -2.63 46.92 -2.38
CA ASP A 50 -3.45 45.89 -3.02
C ASP A 50 -2.72 44.53 -3.06
N VAL A 51 -1.42 44.54 -3.39
CA VAL A 51 -0.58 43.32 -3.38
C VAL A 51 -0.43 42.76 -1.96
N ILE A 52 -0.26 43.61 -0.95
CA ILE A 52 -0.16 43.17 0.46
C ILE A 52 -1.48 42.52 0.88
N GLU A 53 -2.62 43.14 0.58
CA GLU A 53 -3.95 42.58 0.90
C GLU A 53 -4.15 41.21 0.25
N GLU A 54 -3.80 41.05 -1.04
CA GLU A 54 -3.87 39.75 -1.72
C GLU A 54 -2.96 38.70 -1.06
N MET A 55 -1.74 39.08 -0.65
CA MET A 55 -0.83 38.18 0.06
C MET A 55 -1.37 37.78 1.44
N GLU A 56 -2.00 38.70 2.17
CA GLU A 56 -2.64 38.42 3.46
C GLU A 56 -3.79 37.42 3.31
N GLU A 57 -4.64 37.57 2.29
CA GLU A 57 -5.71 36.63 1.96
C GLU A 57 -5.16 35.23 1.64
N GLN A 58 -4.10 35.15 0.83
CA GLN A 58 -3.44 33.89 0.51
C GLN A 58 -2.87 33.21 1.76
N MET A 59 -2.26 33.97 2.68
CA MET A 59 -1.76 33.41 3.94
C MET A 59 -2.88 32.81 4.79
N VAL A 60 -4.03 33.48 4.87
CA VAL A 60 -5.19 32.97 5.61
C VAL A 60 -5.70 31.65 5.03
N GLU A 61 -5.81 31.53 3.70
CA GLU A 61 -6.20 30.28 3.07
C GLU A 61 -5.17 29.16 3.28
N TYR A 62 -3.87 29.45 3.18
CA TYR A 62 -2.83 28.45 3.49
C TYR A 62 -2.89 27.97 4.94
N HIS A 63 -3.17 28.87 5.89
CA HIS A 63 -3.37 28.49 7.28
C HIS A 63 -4.57 27.56 7.44
N ARG A 64 -5.70 27.88 6.79
CA ARG A 64 -6.92 27.05 6.82
C ARG A 64 -6.68 25.66 6.22
N GLU A 65 -6.02 25.59 5.06
CA GLU A 65 -5.69 24.32 4.40
C GLU A 65 -4.75 23.46 5.26
N ASN A 66 -3.79 24.08 5.93
CA ASN A 66 -2.86 23.38 6.82
C ASN A 66 -3.57 22.81 8.06
N GLU A 67 -4.51 23.55 8.64
CA GLU A 67 -5.36 23.03 9.73
C GLU A 67 -6.18 21.81 9.29
N ASP A 68 -6.77 21.85 8.10
CA ASP A 68 -7.56 20.73 7.58
C ASP A 68 -6.69 19.50 7.27
N LYS A 69 -5.52 19.70 6.66
CA LYS A 69 -4.52 18.62 6.48
C LYS A 69 -4.07 18.03 7.80
N THR A 70 -3.90 18.87 8.83
CA THR A 70 -3.52 18.40 10.17
C THR A 70 -4.63 17.55 10.80
N LYS A 71 -5.90 17.94 10.65
CA LYS A 71 -7.04 17.12 11.11
C LYS A 71 -7.09 15.78 10.38
N ASP A 72 -6.87 15.76 9.07
CA ASP A 72 -6.85 14.52 8.29
C ASP A 72 -5.68 13.62 8.66
N LEU A 73 -4.50 14.18 8.90
CA LEU A 73 -3.35 13.44 9.41
C LEU A 73 -3.67 12.74 10.74
N GLU A 74 -4.31 13.44 11.68
CA GLU A 74 -4.70 12.86 12.97
C GLU A 74 -5.75 11.75 12.81
N ARG A 75 -6.72 11.91 11.90
CA ARG A 75 -7.67 10.83 11.54
C ARG A 75 -6.96 9.61 11.00
N GLN A 76 -5.98 9.79 10.10
CA GLN A 76 -5.20 8.69 9.54
C GLN A 76 -4.33 8.01 10.58
N LYS A 77 -3.66 8.76 11.47
CA LYS A 77 -2.92 8.19 12.60
C LYS A 77 -3.80 7.32 13.48
N HIS A 78 -5.01 7.79 13.80
CA HIS A 78 -5.97 7.01 14.57
C HIS A 78 -6.38 5.72 13.85
N ALA A 79 -6.67 5.78 12.54
CA ALA A 79 -6.98 4.60 11.73
C ALA A 79 -5.83 3.59 11.68
N CYS A 80 -4.60 4.07 11.47
CA CYS A 80 -3.39 3.25 11.53
C CYS A 80 -3.21 2.58 12.89
N GLY A 81 -3.49 3.30 13.99
CA GLY A 81 -3.46 2.74 15.34
C GLY A 81 -4.45 1.57 15.52
N ILE A 82 -5.67 1.71 15.00
CA ILE A 82 -6.68 0.62 15.02
C ILE A 82 -6.19 -0.59 14.22
N LEU A 83 -5.68 -0.36 13.01
CA LEU A 83 -5.20 -1.44 12.15
C LEU A 83 -3.97 -2.14 12.75
N GLN A 84 -3.08 -1.41 13.41
CA GLN A 84 -1.94 -1.95 14.13
C GLN A 84 -2.40 -2.87 15.26
N HIS A 85 -3.37 -2.44 16.08
CA HIS A 85 -3.96 -3.29 17.11
C HIS A 85 -4.56 -4.58 16.52
N LYS A 86 -5.28 -4.46 15.39
CA LYS A 86 -5.87 -5.61 14.70
C LYS A 86 -4.82 -6.58 14.17
N LEU A 87 -3.72 -6.05 13.62
CA LEU A 87 -2.59 -6.84 13.16
C LEU A 87 -1.97 -7.62 14.32
N ASP A 88 -1.80 -6.99 15.47
CA ASP A 88 -1.19 -7.61 16.65
C ASP A 88 -2.11 -8.70 17.23
N GLU A 89 -3.42 -8.47 17.31
CA GLU A 89 -4.41 -9.52 17.65
C GLU A 89 -4.30 -10.76 16.74
N LEU A 90 -4.19 -10.55 15.43
CA LEU A 90 -4.09 -11.65 14.47
C LEU A 90 -2.74 -12.38 14.58
N LYS A 91 -1.63 -11.67 14.81
CA LYS A 91 -0.32 -12.26 15.06
C LYS A 91 -0.33 -13.14 16.30
N GLU A 92 -0.95 -12.68 17.38
CA GLU A 92 -1.15 -13.50 18.60
C GLU A 92 -1.95 -14.76 18.30
N GLY A 93 -3.05 -14.63 17.55
CA GLY A 93 -3.87 -15.78 17.15
C GLY A 93 -3.11 -16.79 16.28
N ILE A 94 -2.21 -16.35 15.40
CA ILE A 94 -1.32 -17.24 14.65
C ILE A 94 -0.35 -17.95 15.61
N ARG A 95 0.30 -17.20 16.50
CA ARG A 95 1.29 -17.73 17.44
C ARG A 95 0.70 -18.80 18.36
N GLN A 96 -0.51 -18.57 18.87
CA GLN A 96 -1.27 -19.57 19.65
C GLN A 96 -1.58 -20.84 18.84
N ARG A 97 -1.91 -20.72 17.55
CA ARG A 97 -2.13 -21.89 16.69
C ARG A 97 -0.84 -22.66 16.47
N ASP A 98 0.27 -21.97 16.22
CA ASP A 98 1.57 -22.60 16.01
C ASP A 98 2.03 -23.36 17.27
N GLU A 99 1.86 -22.78 18.46
CA GLU A 99 2.12 -23.46 19.74
C GLU A 99 1.27 -24.72 19.92
N LEU A 100 -0.03 -24.67 19.57
CA LEU A 100 -0.91 -25.83 19.63
C LEU A 100 -0.50 -26.94 18.65
N ILE A 101 -0.05 -26.57 17.45
CA ILE A 101 0.47 -27.51 16.45
C ILE A 101 1.76 -28.15 16.98
N GLU A 102 2.68 -27.36 17.53
CA GLU A 102 3.94 -27.85 18.08
C GLU A 102 3.71 -28.79 19.27
N ALA A 103 2.81 -28.43 20.19
CA ALA A 103 2.41 -29.27 21.32
C ALA A 103 1.80 -30.61 20.87
N LYS A 104 0.90 -30.61 19.87
CA LYS A 104 0.34 -31.86 19.31
C LYS A 104 1.36 -32.69 18.53
N SER A 105 2.33 -32.05 17.88
CA SER A 105 3.43 -32.74 17.20
C SER A 105 4.45 -33.35 18.16
N SER A 106 4.42 -32.97 19.43
CA SER A 106 5.35 -33.40 20.48
C SER A 106 4.80 -34.55 21.34
N ASP A 107 3.55 -35.00 21.10
CA ASP A 107 3.02 -36.21 21.72
C ASP A 107 3.81 -37.45 21.23
N PRO A 108 4.60 -38.11 22.10
CA PRO A 108 5.44 -39.25 21.72
C PRO A 108 4.62 -40.47 21.25
N THR A 109 3.31 -40.47 21.47
CA THR A 109 2.39 -41.55 21.06
C THR A 109 2.05 -41.47 19.56
N ILE A 110 1.98 -40.25 19.00
CA ILE A 110 1.65 -40.00 17.58
C ILE A 110 2.92 -40.04 16.72
N LYS A 111 4.04 -39.46 17.21
CA LYS A 111 5.35 -39.51 16.51
C LYS A 111 5.96 -40.92 16.43
N LYS A 112 5.66 -41.84 17.35
CA LYS A 112 6.19 -43.22 17.30
C LYS A 112 5.34 -44.19 16.47
N ARG A 113 4.02 -43.96 16.34
CA ARG A 113 3.13 -44.86 15.58
C ARG A 113 3.26 -44.68 14.07
N CYS A 114 3.48 -43.45 13.58
CA CYS A 114 3.49 -43.17 12.15
C CYS A 114 4.74 -43.71 11.41
N PRO A 115 5.99 -43.56 11.89
CA PRO A 115 7.17 -44.03 11.16
C PRO A 115 7.25 -45.55 11.10
N HIS A 116 7.03 -46.23 12.24
CA HIS A 116 7.14 -47.70 12.32
C HIS A 116 6.03 -48.43 11.51
N ALA A 117 4.84 -47.84 11.42
CA ALA A 117 3.78 -48.38 10.57
C ALA A 117 4.09 -48.17 9.08
N LEU A 118 4.63 -47.01 8.69
CA LEU A 118 5.06 -46.73 7.32
C LEU A 118 6.27 -47.59 6.90
N GLU A 119 7.23 -47.82 7.78
CA GLU A 119 8.42 -48.65 7.53
C GLU A 119 8.02 -50.11 7.28
N ARG A 120 7.16 -50.69 8.15
CA ARG A 120 6.63 -52.05 7.95
C ARG A 120 5.78 -52.17 6.69
N GLN A 121 5.03 -51.13 6.35
CA GLN A 121 4.23 -51.13 5.12
C GLN A 121 5.13 -51.06 3.88
N LYS A 122 6.22 -50.28 3.94
CA LYS A 122 7.26 -50.26 2.89
C LYS A 122 7.92 -51.62 2.73
N GLU A 123 8.36 -52.25 3.82
CA GLU A 123 8.97 -53.58 3.81
C GLU A 123 8.04 -54.62 3.18
N TYR A 124 6.74 -54.59 3.53
CA TYR A 124 5.73 -55.47 2.95
C TYR A 124 5.56 -55.25 1.43
N PHE A 125 5.50 -53.99 0.99
CA PHE A 125 5.40 -53.68 -0.45
C PHE A 125 6.68 -53.99 -1.22
N ASP A 126 7.84 -53.89 -0.59
CA ASP A 126 9.12 -54.23 -1.21
C ASP A 126 9.26 -55.76 -1.37
N CYS A 127 8.83 -56.57 -0.39
CA CYS A 127 8.74 -58.03 -0.55
C CYS A 127 7.83 -58.44 -1.71
N ILE A 128 6.62 -57.87 -1.80
CA ILE A 128 5.69 -58.16 -2.91
C ILE A 128 6.27 -57.73 -4.25
N ARG A 129 6.99 -56.59 -4.30
CA ARG A 129 7.63 -56.11 -5.52
C ARG A 129 8.73 -57.07 -5.99
N ASN A 130 9.56 -57.55 -5.06
CA ASN A 130 10.64 -58.49 -5.35
C ASN A 130 10.06 -59.83 -5.82
N GLU A 131 9.06 -60.39 -5.12
CA GLU A 131 8.39 -61.63 -5.55
C GLU A 131 7.76 -61.49 -6.94
N ARG A 132 7.12 -60.36 -7.22
CA ARG A 132 6.54 -60.08 -8.55
C ARG A 132 7.63 -60.03 -9.63
N ASP A 133 8.76 -59.40 -9.34
CA ASP A 133 9.85 -59.23 -10.30
C ASP A 133 10.57 -60.58 -10.53
N GLU A 134 10.78 -61.38 -9.49
CA GLU A 134 11.27 -62.76 -9.59
C GLU A 134 10.33 -63.64 -10.43
N LEU A 135 9.02 -63.61 -10.15
CA LEU A 135 8.02 -64.32 -10.95
C LEU A 135 7.99 -63.85 -12.40
N ARG A 136 8.26 -62.56 -12.66
CA ARG A 136 8.32 -62.01 -14.02
C ARG A 136 9.54 -62.52 -14.78
N ASP A 137 10.68 -62.63 -14.11
CA ASP A 137 11.91 -63.18 -14.66
C ASP A 137 11.78 -64.69 -14.90
N GLU A 138 11.20 -65.44 -13.96
CA GLU A 138 10.88 -66.86 -14.15
C GLU A 138 9.92 -67.09 -15.34
N LEU A 139 8.91 -66.24 -15.48
CA LEU A 139 7.96 -66.32 -16.60
C LEU A 139 8.62 -65.94 -17.93
N ALA A 140 9.58 -65.01 -17.92
CA ALA A 140 10.42 -64.70 -19.08
C ALA A 140 11.30 -65.90 -19.46
N ASP A 141 11.87 -66.60 -18.48
CA ASP A 141 12.66 -67.80 -18.65
C ASP A 141 11.84 -68.98 -19.19
N VAL A 142 10.64 -69.22 -18.65
CA VAL A 142 9.71 -70.24 -19.14
C VAL A 142 9.26 -69.92 -20.56
N LYS A 143 8.97 -68.64 -20.86
CA LYS A 143 8.63 -68.19 -22.22
C LYS A 143 9.82 -68.29 -23.18
N GLY A 144 11.04 -68.10 -22.69
CA GLY A 144 12.30 -68.33 -23.41
C GLY A 144 12.50 -69.80 -23.74
N LYS A 145 12.34 -70.68 -22.75
CA LYS A 145 12.40 -72.14 -22.89
C LYS A 145 11.31 -72.68 -23.82
N MET A 146 10.10 -72.14 -23.78
CA MET A 146 9.01 -72.48 -24.70
C MET A 146 9.28 -72.04 -26.15
N LYS A 147 10.06 -70.97 -26.35
CA LYS A 147 10.47 -70.49 -27.69
C LYS A 147 11.68 -71.25 -28.25
N ILE A 148 12.53 -71.82 -27.41
CA ILE A 148 13.72 -72.58 -27.80
C ILE A 148 13.47 -74.07 -27.54
N GLY A 149 12.49 -74.60 -28.28
CA GLY A 149 12.39 -76.00 -28.71
C GLY A 149 12.40 -77.11 -27.67
N GLU A 150 11.22 -77.70 -27.42
CA GLU A 150 11.02 -79.14 -27.56
C GLU A 150 9.57 -79.42 -27.95
N ARG A 151 9.37 -79.86 -29.20
CA ARG A 151 8.08 -80.37 -29.66
C ARG A 151 7.89 -81.77 -29.10
N HIS A 152 6.88 -81.96 -28.27
CA HIS A 152 6.21 -83.25 -28.12
C HIS A 152 4.72 -83.01 -28.29
N GLY A 153 4.19 -83.46 -29.42
CA GLY A 153 2.78 -83.33 -29.76
C GLY A 153 1.94 -84.42 -29.12
N LEU A 154 0.63 -84.16 -29.07
CA LEU A 154 -0.41 -85.16 -29.30
C LEU A 154 -1.68 -84.43 -29.75
N VAL A 155 -2.28 -85.00 -30.79
CA VAL A 155 -3.55 -84.62 -31.42
C VAL A 155 -4.62 -85.55 -30.85
N ILE A 156 -5.76 -85.02 -30.39
CA ILE A 156 -7.09 -85.64 -30.55
C ILE A 156 -8.12 -84.52 -30.79
N ILE A 157 -8.96 -84.74 -31.81
CA ILE A 157 -9.96 -83.85 -32.40
C ILE A 157 -11.34 -84.02 -31.69
N PRO A 158 -12.44 -83.36 -32.09
CA PRO A 158 -13.43 -82.74 -31.20
C PRO A 158 -14.64 -83.66 -30.93
N ASP A 159 -15.55 -83.23 -30.06
CA ASP A 159 -17.00 -83.18 -30.34
C ASP A 159 -17.83 -83.09 -29.04
N GLY A 160 -18.91 -82.30 -29.13
CA GLY A 160 -20.20 -82.66 -28.54
C GLY A 160 -20.47 -82.25 -27.09
N THR A 161 -21.14 -81.10 -26.92
CA THR A 161 -22.14 -80.92 -25.86
C THR A 161 -23.21 -82.03 -25.94
N PRO A 162 -23.82 -82.49 -24.83
CA PRO A 162 -25.05 -81.84 -24.38
C PRO A 162 -25.33 -81.86 -22.87
N ASN A 163 -26.19 -80.93 -22.46
CA ASN A 163 -26.88 -80.83 -21.16
C ASN A 163 -27.52 -82.15 -20.69
N GLY A 164 -27.68 -82.27 -19.37
CA GLY A 164 -28.55 -83.27 -18.74
C GLY A 164 -28.77 -83.00 -17.26
N ASP A 165 -29.74 -82.13 -16.97
CA ASP A 165 -30.34 -81.84 -15.68
C ASP A 165 -31.18 -83.04 -15.19
N ILE A 166 -30.96 -83.54 -13.97
CA ILE A 166 -31.93 -84.40 -13.24
C ILE A 166 -31.84 -84.11 -11.74
N ASN A 167 -32.79 -83.30 -11.28
CA ASN A 167 -33.25 -83.21 -9.90
C ASN A 167 -33.89 -84.55 -9.46
N HIS A 168 -33.67 -84.95 -8.20
CA HIS A 168 -34.68 -85.71 -7.44
C HIS A 168 -34.46 -85.64 -5.92
N GLU A 169 -35.39 -84.97 -5.23
CA GLU A 169 -35.88 -85.33 -3.89
C GLU A 169 -37.14 -86.21 -4.06
N PRO A 170 -37.75 -86.79 -3.00
CA PRO A 170 -37.23 -87.25 -1.71
C PRO A 170 -37.69 -88.70 -1.39
N MET A 171 -37.05 -89.42 -0.45
CA MET A 171 -37.65 -90.62 0.16
C MET A 171 -37.28 -90.78 1.63
N VAL A 172 -38.32 -90.91 2.45
CA VAL A 172 -38.33 -90.97 3.91
C VAL A 172 -37.79 -92.33 4.40
N GLY A 173 -36.98 -92.29 5.47
CA GLY A 173 -36.91 -93.37 6.46
C GLY A 173 -35.71 -94.32 6.43
N ALA A 174 -34.62 -94.00 5.75
CA ALA A 174 -33.38 -94.78 5.83
C ALA A 174 -32.53 -94.34 7.04
N ILE A 175 -32.13 -95.29 7.89
CA ILE A 175 -30.99 -95.11 8.80
C ILE A 175 -29.76 -94.99 7.90
N THR A 176 -29.41 -93.76 7.54
CA THR A 176 -28.24 -93.44 6.76
C THR A 176 -27.03 -93.41 7.68
N VAL A 177 -26.02 -94.20 7.34
CA VAL A 177 -24.71 -94.11 7.98
C VAL A 177 -24.14 -92.74 7.61
N VAL A 178 -24.01 -91.88 8.61
CA VAL A 178 -23.43 -90.55 8.45
C VAL A 178 -21.95 -90.74 8.08
N THR A 179 -21.47 -90.00 7.07
CA THR A 179 -20.04 -90.03 6.73
C THR A 179 -19.22 -89.55 7.93
N GLN A 180 -17.96 -89.97 8.04
CA GLN A 180 -17.12 -89.66 9.19
C GLN A 180 -17.03 -88.15 9.44
N GLU A 181 -17.02 -87.36 8.37
CA GLU A 181 -16.98 -85.90 8.40
C GLU A 181 -18.27 -85.31 8.99
N ALA A 182 -19.43 -85.82 8.57
CA ALA A 182 -20.71 -85.32 9.05
C ALA A 182 -20.98 -85.74 10.51
N ALA A 183 -20.45 -86.89 10.96
CA ALA A 183 -20.47 -87.27 12.37
C ALA A 183 -19.63 -86.32 13.23
N GLN A 184 -18.44 -85.94 12.75
CA GLN A 184 -17.53 -85.02 13.44
C GLN A 184 -18.11 -83.59 13.56
N VAL A 185 -18.79 -83.10 12.52
CA VAL A 185 -19.50 -81.80 12.56
C VAL A 185 -20.65 -81.84 13.57
N LEU A 186 -21.40 -82.94 13.64
CA LEU A 186 -22.46 -83.12 14.63
C LEU A 186 -21.92 -83.25 16.06
N GLU A 187 -20.73 -83.81 16.27
CA GLU A 187 -20.06 -83.82 17.58
C GLU A 187 -19.67 -82.39 18.02
N SER A 188 -19.18 -81.56 17.08
CA SER A 188 -18.84 -80.16 17.39
C SER A 188 -20.02 -79.28 17.78
N ALA A 189 -21.26 -79.66 17.41
CA ALA A 189 -22.49 -78.94 17.77
C ALA A 189 -22.95 -79.19 19.24
N GLY A 190 -22.20 -79.99 20.00
CA GLY A 190 -22.43 -80.31 21.43
C GLY A 190 -23.35 -81.51 21.66
N GLU A 191 -23.62 -81.84 22.94
CA GLU A 191 -24.43 -83.02 23.31
C GLU A 191 -25.95 -82.80 23.13
N GLY A 192 -26.66 -83.85 22.71
CA GLY A 192 -28.12 -83.86 22.58
C GLY A 192 -28.64 -84.77 21.45
N PRO A 193 -29.96 -85.00 21.38
CA PRO A 193 -30.56 -85.72 20.27
C PRO A 193 -30.32 -84.98 18.94
N LEU A 194 -30.38 -85.73 17.83
CA LEU A 194 -29.96 -85.27 16.51
C LEU A 194 -30.67 -83.98 16.07
N ASP A 195 -31.95 -83.84 16.43
CA ASP A 195 -32.78 -82.66 16.16
C ASP A 195 -32.26 -81.39 16.86
N VAL A 196 -31.72 -81.51 18.08
CA VAL A 196 -31.12 -80.41 18.84
C VAL A 196 -29.79 -79.98 18.23
N ARG A 197 -28.94 -80.92 17.83
CA ARG A 197 -27.66 -80.64 17.17
C ARG A 197 -27.84 -79.99 15.79
N LEU A 198 -28.79 -80.49 15.01
CA LEU A 198 -29.15 -79.89 13.72
C LEU A 198 -29.72 -78.47 13.86
N ARG A 199 -30.51 -78.22 14.92
CA ARG A 199 -31.02 -76.87 15.21
C ARG A 199 -29.91 -75.89 15.55
N LYS A 200 -28.96 -76.28 16.41
CA LYS A 200 -27.79 -75.44 16.75
C LYS A 200 -26.94 -75.11 15.51
N LEU A 201 -26.67 -76.09 14.66
CA LEU A 201 -25.96 -75.86 13.40
C LEU A 201 -26.73 -74.94 12.45
N ALA A 202 -28.06 -75.03 12.43
CA ALA A 202 -28.90 -74.11 11.65
C ALA A 202 -28.87 -72.68 12.21
N GLU A 203 -28.90 -72.52 13.54
CA GLU A 203 -28.77 -71.23 14.22
C GLU A 203 -27.39 -70.60 13.97
N GLU A 204 -26.31 -71.37 14.09
CA GLU A 204 -24.94 -70.93 13.77
C GLU A 204 -24.78 -70.54 12.29
N ARG A 205 -25.38 -71.33 11.37
CA ARG A 205 -25.44 -70.98 9.95
C ARG A 205 -26.17 -69.67 9.75
N ASP A 206 -27.31 -69.45 10.41
CA ASP A 206 -28.10 -68.23 10.27
C ASP A 206 -27.36 -67.01 10.84
N GLU A 207 -26.65 -67.18 11.96
CA GLU A 207 -25.76 -66.17 12.56
C GLU A 207 -24.60 -65.82 11.62
N LEU A 208 -23.92 -66.82 11.05
CA LEU A 208 -22.85 -66.62 10.06
C LEU A 208 -23.38 -65.95 8.78
N VAL A 209 -24.57 -66.33 8.31
CA VAL A 209 -25.22 -65.68 7.16
C VAL A 209 -25.54 -64.21 7.49
N SER A 210 -25.99 -63.91 8.70
CA SER A 210 -26.23 -62.54 9.17
C SER A 210 -24.92 -61.73 9.20
N GLN A 211 -23.83 -62.31 9.70
CA GLN A 211 -22.51 -61.69 9.69
C GLN A 211 -21.99 -61.44 8.28
N ILE A 212 -22.16 -62.39 7.35
CA ILE A 212 -21.81 -62.21 5.93
C ILE A 212 -22.61 -61.07 5.30
N ARG A 213 -23.92 -60.97 5.58
CA ARG A 213 -24.76 -59.85 5.09
C ARG A 213 -24.28 -58.51 5.64
N LYS A 214 -23.95 -58.45 6.93
CA LYS A 214 -23.42 -57.23 7.57
C LYS A 214 -22.06 -56.83 6.99
N LEU A 215 -21.14 -57.77 6.81
CA LEU A 215 -19.83 -57.54 6.21
C LEU A 215 -19.96 -57.13 4.74
N LYS A 216 -20.90 -57.71 3.98
CA LYS A 216 -21.22 -57.27 2.61
C LYS A 216 -21.73 -55.84 2.59
N LEU A 217 -22.66 -55.48 3.50
CA LEU A 217 -23.16 -54.11 3.60
C LEU A 217 -22.04 -53.13 3.94
N GLN A 218 -21.16 -53.48 4.89
CA GLN A 218 -19.99 -52.65 5.23
C GLN A 218 -19.00 -52.54 4.08
N LEU A 219 -18.78 -53.62 3.31
CA LEU A 219 -17.94 -53.60 2.11
C LEU A 219 -18.56 -52.72 1.03
N ASP A 220 -19.89 -52.77 0.85
CA ASP A 220 -20.61 -51.94 -0.11
C ASP A 220 -20.63 -50.46 0.32
N GLU A 221 -20.78 -50.18 1.63
CA GLU A 221 -20.67 -48.84 2.21
C GLU A 221 -19.26 -48.26 2.06
N GLU A 222 -18.21 -49.04 2.31
CA GLU A 222 -16.82 -48.63 2.08
C GLU A 222 -16.50 -48.53 0.60
N ARG A 223 -17.06 -49.38 -0.27
CA ARG A 223 -16.97 -49.23 -1.73
C ARG A 223 -17.68 -47.96 -2.21
N GLN A 224 -18.82 -47.58 -1.64
CA GLN A 224 -19.52 -46.34 -1.97
C GLN A 224 -18.82 -45.10 -1.41
N LYS A 225 -18.19 -45.18 -0.24
CA LYS A 225 -17.32 -44.11 0.27
C LYS A 225 -16.07 -43.98 -0.58
N ASN A 226 -15.45 -45.09 -0.96
CA ASN A 226 -14.30 -45.09 -1.84
C ASN A 226 -14.72 -44.63 -3.23
N SER A 227 -15.91 -44.96 -3.72
CA SER A 227 -16.45 -44.41 -4.98
C SER A 227 -16.88 -42.95 -4.85
N ARG A 228 -17.19 -42.40 -3.68
CA ARG A 228 -17.42 -40.95 -3.51
C ARG A 228 -16.10 -40.18 -3.45
N ASN A 229 -15.08 -40.76 -2.82
CA ASN A 229 -13.73 -40.23 -2.85
C ASN A 229 -13.08 -40.41 -4.24
N ASP A 230 -13.38 -41.51 -4.95
CA ASP A 230 -12.98 -41.71 -6.34
C ASP A 230 -13.86 -40.89 -7.29
N THR A 231 -15.15 -40.69 -7.09
CA THR A 231 -15.94 -39.74 -7.93
C THR A 231 -15.48 -38.29 -7.70
N SER A 232 -14.80 -37.98 -6.59
CA SER A 232 -14.06 -36.72 -6.43
C SER A 232 -12.67 -36.70 -7.12
N VAL A 233 -12.18 -37.83 -7.64
CA VAL A 233 -10.84 -37.99 -8.23
C VAL A 233 -10.84 -38.63 -9.65
N THR A 234 -11.91 -39.31 -10.08
CA THR A 234 -12.00 -40.18 -11.27
C THR A 234 -13.32 -40.09 -12.04
N ASP A 235 -14.31 -39.28 -11.63
CA ASP A 235 -15.41 -38.84 -12.53
C ASP A 235 -15.01 -37.66 -13.42
N SER A 236 -13.71 -37.55 -13.73
CA SER A 236 -13.17 -36.79 -14.85
C SER A 236 -12.93 -37.67 -16.09
N GLY A 237 -13.36 -38.94 -16.08
CA GLY A 237 -13.17 -39.86 -17.21
C GLY A 237 -13.97 -39.53 -18.49
N GLY A 238 -14.86 -38.54 -18.44
CA GLY A 238 -15.58 -38.00 -19.61
C GLY A 238 -15.40 -36.50 -19.83
N LEU A 239 -14.66 -35.81 -18.95
CA LEU A 239 -14.44 -34.36 -18.96
C LEU A 239 -13.00 -34.03 -18.55
N GLU A 240 -12.02 -34.75 -19.09
CA GLU A 240 -10.59 -34.45 -18.89
C GLU A 240 -10.23 -33.02 -19.37
N ASN A 241 -11.07 -32.43 -20.23
CA ASN A 241 -11.03 -31.04 -20.64
C ASN A 241 -11.75 -30.05 -19.68
N GLY A 242 -12.28 -30.47 -18.53
CA GLY A 242 -13.08 -29.60 -17.64
C GLY A 242 -12.30 -29.07 -16.43
N SER A 243 -11.64 -29.96 -15.68
CA SER A 243 -10.80 -29.58 -14.53
C SER A 243 -9.49 -28.93 -14.95
N ASP A 244 -8.90 -29.39 -16.06
CA ASP A 244 -7.71 -28.76 -16.67
C ASP A 244 -8.07 -27.38 -17.26
N LEU A 245 -9.27 -27.25 -17.86
CA LEU A 245 -9.78 -25.98 -18.35
C LEU A 245 -10.02 -24.96 -17.23
N GLN A 246 -10.56 -25.38 -16.09
CA GLN A 246 -10.75 -24.49 -14.93
C GLN A 246 -9.40 -24.02 -14.35
N LEU A 247 -8.38 -24.88 -14.32
CA LEU A 247 -7.03 -24.52 -13.91
C LEU A 247 -6.38 -23.54 -14.91
N ILE A 248 -6.58 -23.77 -16.21
CA ILE A 248 -6.10 -22.89 -17.30
C ILE A 248 -6.80 -21.54 -17.27
N GLU A 249 -8.10 -21.48 -16.97
CA GLU A 249 -8.86 -20.24 -16.79
C GLU A 249 -8.35 -19.45 -15.58
N MET A 250 -8.16 -20.10 -14.43
CA MET A 250 -7.55 -19.47 -13.26
C MET A 250 -6.13 -18.93 -13.55
N GLN A 251 -5.31 -19.68 -14.28
CA GLN A 251 -3.97 -19.25 -14.68
C GLN A 251 -4.03 -18.06 -15.66
N ARG A 252 -4.99 -18.04 -16.59
CA ARG A 252 -5.22 -16.90 -17.50
C ARG A 252 -5.67 -15.66 -16.73
N ASP A 253 -6.59 -15.80 -15.78
CA ASP A 253 -7.05 -14.69 -14.95
C ASP A 253 -5.95 -14.16 -14.05
N ALA A 254 -5.14 -15.03 -13.44
CA ALA A 254 -3.95 -14.63 -12.70
C ALA A 254 -2.96 -13.87 -13.60
N ASN A 255 -2.70 -14.36 -14.81
CA ASN A 255 -1.81 -13.69 -15.77
C ASN A 255 -2.37 -12.35 -16.26
N ARG A 256 -3.70 -12.24 -16.42
CA ARG A 256 -4.40 -10.99 -16.76
C ARG A 256 -4.24 -9.97 -15.63
N GLN A 257 -4.49 -10.38 -14.38
CA GLN A 257 -4.29 -9.53 -13.20
C GLN A 257 -2.84 -9.09 -13.05
N ILE A 258 -1.86 -9.99 -13.24
CA ILE A 258 -0.43 -9.65 -13.24
C ILE A 258 -0.13 -8.57 -14.30
N SER A 259 -0.72 -8.69 -15.49
CA SER A 259 -0.51 -7.72 -16.57
C SER A 259 -1.14 -6.36 -16.24
N GLU A 260 -2.34 -6.34 -15.67
CA GLU A 260 -3.00 -5.12 -15.18
C GLU A 260 -2.18 -4.43 -14.07
N PHE A 261 -1.65 -5.19 -13.10
CA PHE A 261 -0.80 -4.62 -12.05
C PHE A 261 0.54 -4.13 -12.58
N LYS A 262 1.16 -4.83 -13.54
CA LYS A 262 2.37 -4.33 -14.21
C LYS A 262 2.14 -3.02 -14.94
N PHE A 263 1.00 -2.88 -15.62
CA PHE A 263 0.65 -1.63 -16.29
C PHE A 263 0.42 -0.49 -15.29
N LYS A 264 -0.33 -0.75 -14.21
CA LYS A 264 -0.54 0.23 -13.13
C LYS A 264 0.76 0.64 -12.46
N LEU A 265 1.66 -0.31 -12.21
CA LEU A 265 2.99 -0.05 -11.65
C LEU A 265 3.79 0.86 -12.58
N SER A 266 3.88 0.51 -13.87
CA SER A 266 4.60 1.33 -14.86
C SER A 266 4.02 2.74 -14.98
N LYS A 267 2.69 2.88 -14.89
CA LYS A 267 2.04 4.19 -14.89
C LYS A 267 2.38 4.99 -13.63
N ALA A 268 2.34 4.36 -12.46
CA ALA A 268 2.73 4.99 -11.19
C ALA A 268 4.21 5.41 -11.20
N GLU A 269 5.11 4.59 -11.76
CA GLU A 269 6.53 4.93 -11.93
C GLU A 269 6.73 6.17 -12.81
N GLN A 270 5.98 6.30 -13.92
CA GLN A 270 6.00 7.51 -14.75
C GLN A 270 5.47 8.74 -13.99
N ASP A 271 4.40 8.58 -13.22
CA ASP A 271 3.83 9.68 -12.44
C ASP A 271 4.79 10.13 -11.33
N ILE A 272 5.51 9.19 -10.68
CA ILE A 272 6.59 9.49 -9.71
C ILE A 272 7.66 10.36 -10.38
N THR A 273 8.21 9.94 -11.53
CA THR A 273 9.27 10.72 -12.20
C THR A 273 8.80 12.14 -12.59
N THR A 274 7.52 12.30 -12.95
CA THR A 274 6.95 13.61 -13.26
C THR A 274 6.82 14.48 -12.00
N LEU A 275 6.36 13.89 -10.89
CA LEU A 275 6.24 14.58 -9.61
C LEU A 275 7.62 14.99 -9.07
N GLU A 276 8.63 14.13 -9.18
CA GLU A 276 10.01 14.43 -8.79
C GLU A 276 10.58 15.65 -9.55
N GLN A 277 10.35 15.73 -10.86
CA GLN A 277 10.75 16.90 -11.65
C GLN A 277 10.03 18.18 -11.21
N ASN A 278 8.74 18.07 -10.88
CA ASN A 278 7.96 19.20 -10.35
C ASN A 278 8.50 19.66 -8.99
N VAL A 279 8.82 18.73 -8.09
CA VAL A 279 9.44 19.03 -6.79
C VAL A 279 10.76 19.76 -6.98
N LEU A 280 11.66 19.25 -7.82
CA LEU A 280 12.96 19.90 -8.10
C LEU A 280 12.80 21.33 -8.63
N ARG A 281 11.82 21.56 -9.51
CA ARG A 281 11.53 22.91 -10.03
C ARG A 281 11.02 23.84 -8.93
N LEU A 282 10.10 23.36 -8.10
CA LEU A 282 9.50 24.13 -7.00
C LEU A 282 10.53 24.44 -5.91
N GLU A 283 11.38 23.48 -5.56
CA GLU A 283 12.50 23.68 -4.64
C GLU A 283 13.46 24.77 -5.15
N GLY A 284 13.80 24.74 -6.45
CA GLY A 284 14.61 25.78 -7.07
C GLY A 284 13.94 27.16 -7.03
N GLN A 285 12.62 27.23 -7.15
CA GLN A 285 11.86 28.48 -7.04
C GLN A 285 11.83 28.99 -5.58
N ALA A 286 11.59 28.10 -4.62
CA ALA A 286 11.61 28.44 -3.20
C ALA A 286 12.98 28.94 -2.75
N ALA A 287 14.07 28.32 -3.21
CA ALA A 287 15.43 28.78 -2.93
C ALA A 287 15.67 30.22 -3.45
N ARG A 288 15.19 30.55 -4.66
CA ARG A 288 15.30 31.91 -5.21
C ARG A 288 14.51 32.93 -4.41
N TYR A 289 13.26 32.60 -4.04
CA TYR A 289 12.44 33.52 -3.24
C TYR A 289 13.02 33.74 -1.85
N LYS A 290 13.56 32.69 -1.22
CA LYS A 290 14.27 32.82 0.06
C LYS A 290 15.43 33.82 -0.04
N THR A 291 16.31 33.66 -1.02
CA THR A 291 17.43 34.60 -1.23
C THR A 291 16.94 36.02 -1.52
N ALA A 292 15.86 36.18 -2.30
CA ALA A 292 15.29 37.49 -2.59
C ALA A 292 14.73 38.15 -1.31
N ALA A 293 14.03 37.41 -0.46
CA ALA A 293 13.51 37.89 0.81
C ALA A 293 14.62 38.30 1.78
N GLU A 294 15.65 37.46 1.94
CA GLU A 294 16.83 37.77 2.76
C GLU A 294 17.57 39.04 2.29
N ASN A 295 17.63 39.26 0.96
CA ASN A 295 18.21 40.49 0.40
C ASN A 295 17.31 41.71 0.64
N ALA A 296 15.99 41.56 0.52
CA ALA A 296 15.05 42.64 0.79
C ALA A 296 15.09 43.08 2.26
N GLU A 297 15.17 42.13 3.19
CA GLU A 297 15.31 42.41 4.64
C GLU A 297 16.59 43.21 4.93
N LYS A 298 17.72 42.83 4.34
CA LYS A 298 18.98 43.59 4.47
C LYS A 298 18.85 45.02 3.98
N VAL A 299 18.24 45.23 2.81
CA VAL A 299 18.02 46.57 2.24
C VAL A 299 17.07 47.39 3.12
N GLU A 300 16.03 46.79 3.68
CA GLU A 300 15.12 47.46 4.60
C GLU A 300 15.85 47.97 5.86
N ASP A 301 16.71 47.14 6.44
CA ASP A 301 17.51 47.51 7.62
C ASP A 301 18.50 48.65 7.32
N GLU A 302 19.14 48.63 6.14
CA GLU A 302 19.99 49.72 5.67
C GLU A 302 19.19 51.03 5.52
N LEU A 303 18.03 50.98 4.88
CA LEU A 303 17.15 52.14 4.72
C LEU A 303 16.62 52.68 6.06
N LYS A 304 16.32 51.80 7.02
CA LYS A 304 15.97 52.20 8.40
C LYS A 304 17.13 52.93 9.07
N ALA A 305 18.35 52.45 8.89
CA ALA A 305 19.54 53.10 9.44
C ALA A 305 19.79 54.48 8.80
N GLU A 306 19.67 54.59 7.48
CA GLU A 306 19.78 55.85 6.75
C GLU A 306 18.70 56.85 7.15
N LYS A 307 17.44 56.41 7.26
CA LYS A 307 16.33 57.24 7.74
C LYS A 307 16.63 57.84 9.11
N ARG A 308 17.14 57.04 10.06
CA ARG A 308 17.53 57.53 11.40
C ARG A 308 18.71 58.50 11.35
N LYS A 309 19.64 58.32 10.41
CA LYS A 309 20.76 59.24 10.19
C LYS A 309 20.25 60.58 9.65
N LEU A 310 19.48 60.56 8.56
CA LEU A 310 18.93 61.76 7.93
C LEU A 310 17.99 62.51 8.88
N GLN A 311 17.19 61.82 9.70
CA GLN A 311 16.36 62.46 10.71
C GLN A 311 17.19 63.22 11.77
N ARG A 312 18.35 62.69 12.16
CA ARG A 312 19.26 63.38 13.09
C ARG A 312 19.89 64.60 12.41
N GLU A 313 20.34 64.46 11.18
CA GLU A 313 20.92 65.56 10.40
C GLU A 313 19.90 66.69 10.17
N LEU A 314 18.64 66.34 9.86
CA LEU A 314 17.54 67.29 9.72
C LEU A 314 17.31 68.07 11.01
N ARG A 315 17.25 67.39 12.17
CA ARG A 315 17.07 68.06 13.47
C ARG A 315 18.22 69.04 13.73
N THR A 316 19.46 68.61 13.54
CA THR A 316 20.63 69.50 13.71
C THR A 316 20.59 70.71 12.76
N ALA A 317 20.13 70.53 11.53
CA ALA A 317 19.99 71.62 10.57
C ALA A 317 18.88 72.61 10.97
N LEU A 318 17.75 72.11 11.49
CA LEU A 318 16.66 72.94 12.02
C LEU A 318 17.12 73.74 13.23
N ASP A 319 17.80 73.11 14.19
CA ASP A 319 18.33 73.82 15.38
C ASP A 319 19.26 74.97 14.95
N LYS A 320 20.14 74.72 13.98
CA LYS A 320 21.03 75.75 13.42
C LYS A 320 20.27 76.86 12.67
N MET A 321 19.18 76.53 11.99
CA MET A 321 18.34 77.52 11.32
C MET A 321 17.67 78.44 12.36
N GLU A 322 17.12 77.88 13.43
CA GLU A 322 16.52 78.66 14.53
C GLU A 322 17.55 79.60 15.18
N GLU A 323 18.78 79.12 15.43
CA GLU A 323 19.87 79.98 15.93
C GLU A 323 20.17 81.16 14.99
N MET A 324 20.24 80.88 13.68
CA MET A 324 20.49 81.90 12.67
C MET A 324 19.32 82.89 12.54
N GLU A 325 18.07 82.43 12.64
CA GLU A 325 16.89 83.29 12.64
C GLU A 325 16.87 84.22 13.86
N MET A 326 17.22 83.71 15.04
CA MET A 326 17.34 84.51 16.26
C MET A 326 18.42 85.58 16.12
N THR A 327 19.62 85.21 15.65
CA THR A 327 20.70 86.20 15.42
C THR A 327 20.31 87.25 14.39
N ASN A 328 19.65 86.85 13.29
CA ASN A 328 19.16 87.76 12.27
C ASN A 328 18.11 88.74 12.85
N SER A 329 17.16 88.24 13.65
CA SER A 329 16.17 89.07 14.34
C SER A 329 16.83 90.13 15.24
N HIS A 330 17.88 89.76 15.98
CA HIS A 330 18.65 90.71 16.77
C HIS A 330 19.37 91.77 15.92
N LEU A 331 19.96 91.37 14.80
CA LEU A 331 20.62 92.28 13.87
C LEU A 331 19.63 93.24 13.20
N VAL A 332 18.47 92.76 12.76
CA VAL A 332 17.39 93.59 12.21
C VAL A 332 16.96 94.65 13.21
N LYS A 333 16.69 94.27 14.48
CA LYS A 333 16.34 95.23 15.53
C LYS A 333 17.43 96.28 15.78
N ARG A 334 18.72 95.90 15.71
CA ARG A 334 19.84 96.85 15.83
C ARG A 334 19.89 97.81 14.64
N LEU A 335 19.69 97.31 13.43
CA LEU A 335 19.64 98.13 12.22
C LEU A 335 18.48 99.13 12.25
N GLU A 336 17.30 98.70 12.70
CA GLU A 336 16.14 99.58 12.87
C GLU A 336 16.42 100.72 13.85
N LYS A 337 17.04 100.43 15.00
CA LYS A 337 17.47 101.47 15.96
C LYS A 337 18.45 102.46 15.33
N MET A 338 19.44 101.98 14.58
CA MET A 338 20.40 102.85 13.89
C MET A 338 19.72 103.71 12.82
N LYS A 339 18.76 103.16 12.07
CA LYS A 339 17.95 103.91 11.10
C LYS A 339 17.13 104.99 11.79
N ALA A 340 16.43 104.67 12.89
CA ALA A 340 15.65 105.63 13.66
C ALA A 340 16.52 106.78 14.19
N ASN A 341 17.70 106.48 14.76
CA ASN A 341 18.64 107.49 15.23
C ASN A 341 19.11 108.41 14.10
N ARG A 342 19.42 107.84 12.93
CA ARG A 342 19.81 108.62 11.74
C ARG A 342 18.68 109.56 11.30
N THR A 343 17.44 109.08 11.25
CA THR A 343 16.28 109.90 10.89
C THR A 343 16.06 111.03 11.90
N ALA A 344 16.19 110.76 13.20
CA ALA A 344 16.07 111.76 14.25
C ALA A 344 17.14 112.86 14.13
N LEU A 345 18.41 112.48 13.88
CA LEU A 345 19.50 113.43 13.64
C LEU A 345 19.26 114.30 12.39
N LEU A 346 18.76 113.69 11.31
CA LEU A 346 18.42 114.44 10.09
C LEU A 346 17.25 115.41 10.29
N SER A 347 16.32 115.12 11.21
CA SER A 347 15.21 116.03 11.53
C SER A 347 15.60 117.22 12.42
N GLN A 348 16.80 117.18 13.02
CA GLN A 348 17.34 118.25 13.87
C GLN A 348 18.29 119.20 13.13
N GLN A 349 18.63 118.89 11.87
CA GLN A 349 19.34 119.76 10.93
C GLN A 349 18.35 120.48 10.04
#